data_AF-A0A9W6B619-F1
#
_entry.id   AF-A0A9W6B619-F1
#
_cell.length_a   1.000
_cell.length_b   1.000
_cell.length_c   1.000
_cell.angle_alpha   90.00
_cell.angle_beta   90.00
_cell.angle_gamma   90.00
#
_symmetry.space_group_name_H-M   'P 1'
#
loop_
_entity.id
_entity.type
_entity.pdbx_description
1 polymer ?
#
loop_
_entity_poly.entity_id
_entity_poly.type
_entity_poly.pdbx_seq_one_letter_code
_entity_poly.pdbx_strand_id
1 'polypeptide(L)'
;MKRISSVAEFKRADIYSFAKTVWMILTEQWLGFDGQYISNSNISIDNFVEVNINKMHYIGDWYYFSIVLLNRLLEQSTDNDPQKRPTASEFNEKFRYWHSSNDDYYERNPYEWEDALTRIFPVSIPLCCQWNDLKEIYNVLKIIFESYDNLNHCFYPKSGGNDFNKIEIKQDYLFIENDIFLKPKALYFESIGDLDFSYFILECDEIEPLFNKRVYENEERIYMDDKGNFHQEENDNLREIGRFLKGKFLITKKTSIINELKGKLNAYDVIQNKMSLAEYQELINKVKYKIKKEKTA
;
A
#
# COMPACT_ATOMS: atom_id res chain seq x y z
N MET A 1 32.39 20.34 -1.12
CA MET A 1 33.13 19.61 -0.06
C MET A 1 34.61 19.56 -0.45
N LYS A 2 35.51 20.25 0.28
CA LYS A 2 36.97 20.19 0.01
C LYS A 2 37.49 18.83 0.48
N ARG A 3 38.05 18.02 -0.43
CA ARG A 3 38.58 16.68 -0.12
C ARG A 3 40.06 16.78 0.24
N ILE A 4 40.47 16.10 1.30
CA ILE A 4 41.87 15.79 1.59
C ILE A 4 42.12 14.40 0.99
N SER A 5 42.88 14.33 -0.11
CA SER A 5 43.08 13.10 -0.90
C SER A 5 43.71 11.95 -0.12
N SER A 6 44.47 12.25 0.95
CA SER A 6 45.20 11.26 1.73
C SER A 6 44.34 10.47 2.73
N VAL A 7 43.08 10.85 2.95
CA VAL A 7 42.17 10.20 3.94
C VAL A 7 40.87 9.70 3.29
N ALA A 8 40.74 9.80 1.96
CA ALA A 8 39.54 9.39 1.26
C ALA A 8 39.45 7.86 1.19
N GLU A 9 38.38 7.27 1.75
CA GLU A 9 38.06 5.86 1.55
C GLU A 9 37.66 5.60 0.09
N PHE A 10 38.65 5.34 -0.76
CA PHE A 10 38.48 5.09 -2.21
C PHE A 10 37.39 4.05 -2.48
N LYS A 11 37.31 2.99 -1.66
CA LYS A 11 36.29 1.93 -1.76
C LYS A 11 34.86 2.46 -1.69
N ARG A 12 34.57 3.44 -0.82
CA ARG A 12 33.22 4.04 -0.69
C ARG A 12 32.92 5.04 -1.81
N ALA A 13 33.95 5.58 -2.44
CA ALA A 13 33.79 6.41 -3.64
C ALA A 13 33.44 5.56 -4.88
N ASP A 14 33.98 4.33 -4.95
CA ASP A 14 33.63 3.39 -6.02
C ASP A 14 32.16 2.97 -5.94
N ILE A 15 31.62 2.74 -4.72
CA ILE A 15 30.19 2.44 -4.52
C ILE A 15 29.29 3.58 -4.99
N TYR A 16 29.66 4.82 -4.70
CA TYR A 16 28.94 5.99 -5.18
C TYR A 16 28.90 6.03 -6.71
N SER A 17 30.06 5.85 -7.35
CA SER A 17 30.17 5.87 -8.82
C SER A 17 29.42 4.70 -9.45
N PHE A 18 29.49 3.51 -8.85
CA PHE A 18 28.79 2.32 -9.32
C PHE A 18 27.26 2.47 -9.22
N ALA A 19 26.74 3.02 -8.13
CA ALA A 19 25.31 3.31 -7.99
C ALA A 19 24.81 4.29 -9.07
N LYS A 20 25.61 5.31 -9.42
CA LYS A 20 25.30 6.18 -10.56
C LYS A 20 25.30 5.42 -11.88
N THR A 21 26.25 4.53 -12.10
CA THR A 21 26.28 3.68 -13.30
C THR A 21 25.03 2.80 -13.40
N VAL A 22 24.60 2.18 -12.29
CA VAL A 22 23.36 1.40 -12.23
C VAL A 22 22.16 2.28 -12.61
N TRP A 23 22.05 3.47 -12.01
CA TRP A 23 21.00 4.42 -12.35
C TRP A 23 21.00 4.82 -13.83
N MET A 24 22.17 5.12 -14.40
CA MET A 24 22.31 5.48 -15.83
C MET A 24 21.86 4.35 -16.75
N ILE A 25 22.21 3.11 -16.41
CA ILE A 25 21.77 1.92 -17.18
C ILE A 25 20.26 1.77 -17.13
N LEU A 26 19.65 1.88 -15.94
CA LEU A 26 18.21 1.66 -15.75
C LEU A 26 17.34 2.78 -16.32
N THR A 27 17.83 4.01 -16.31
CA THR A 27 17.11 5.19 -16.82
C THR A 27 17.43 5.52 -18.27
N GLU A 28 18.36 4.76 -18.87
CA GLU A 28 18.91 4.99 -20.21
C GLU A 28 19.46 6.41 -20.42
N GLN A 29 19.86 7.08 -19.34
CA GLN A 29 20.41 8.43 -19.38
C GLN A 29 21.93 8.40 -19.54
N TRP A 30 22.43 9.16 -20.51
CA TRP A 30 23.88 9.29 -20.75
C TRP A 30 24.61 10.05 -19.64
N LEU A 31 23.92 10.98 -18.98
CA LEU A 31 24.49 11.76 -17.87
C LEU A 31 23.85 11.32 -16.56
N GLY A 32 24.69 10.97 -15.58
CA GLY A 32 24.23 10.71 -14.22
C GLY A 32 23.76 11.99 -13.52
N PHE A 33 22.96 11.82 -12.46
CA PHE A 33 22.55 12.93 -11.58
C PHE A 33 23.72 13.46 -10.74
N ASP A 34 23.57 14.66 -10.20
CA ASP A 34 24.50 15.26 -9.24
C ASP A 34 24.08 15.01 -7.79
N GLY A 35 25.06 14.92 -6.88
CA GLY A 35 24.78 14.76 -5.45
C GLY A 35 24.26 13.38 -5.05
N GLN A 36 23.44 13.34 -4.00
CA GLN A 36 22.80 12.14 -3.49
C GLN A 36 21.52 11.84 -4.28
N TYR A 37 21.23 10.57 -4.50
CA TYR A 37 19.98 10.09 -5.09
C TYR A 37 18.80 10.39 -4.17
N ILE A 38 17.69 10.86 -4.74
CA ILE A 38 16.47 11.22 -4.00
C ILE A 38 15.28 10.59 -4.71
N SER A 39 14.63 9.62 -4.06
CA SER A 39 13.55 8.79 -4.62
C SER A 39 12.23 9.54 -4.90
N ASN A 40 12.04 10.74 -4.36
CA ASN A 40 10.84 11.55 -4.59
C ASN A 40 11.13 12.82 -5.42
N SER A 41 12.12 12.75 -6.30
CA SER A 41 12.57 13.87 -7.13
C SER A 41 12.57 13.52 -8.62
N ASN A 42 12.93 14.48 -9.47
CA ASN A 42 13.06 14.29 -10.91
C ASN A 42 14.11 13.23 -11.32
N ILE A 43 15.05 12.91 -10.43
CA ILE A 43 16.06 11.88 -10.68
C ILE A 43 15.58 10.49 -10.23
N SER A 44 14.37 10.34 -9.68
CA SER A 44 13.89 9.02 -9.27
C SER A 44 13.75 8.07 -10.46
N ILE A 45 14.11 6.81 -10.25
CA ILE A 45 13.91 5.70 -11.20
C ILE A 45 12.44 5.52 -11.55
N ASP A 46 11.53 5.84 -10.62
CA ASP A 46 10.08 5.82 -10.85
C ASP A 46 9.64 6.66 -12.07
N ASN A 47 10.44 7.67 -12.48
CA ASN A 47 10.13 8.50 -13.64
C ASN A 47 10.57 7.90 -14.98
N PHE A 48 11.36 6.82 -14.96
CA PHE A 48 12.01 6.26 -16.15
C PHE A 48 11.65 4.79 -16.38
N VAL A 49 11.29 4.08 -15.32
CA VAL A 49 10.97 2.65 -15.36
C VAL A 49 9.48 2.45 -15.17
N GLU A 50 8.86 1.69 -16.08
CA GLU A 50 7.48 1.26 -15.92
C GLU A 50 7.40 0.09 -14.93
N VAL A 51 6.85 0.34 -13.75
CA VAL A 51 6.54 -0.70 -12.78
C VAL A 51 5.24 -1.40 -13.22
N ASN A 52 5.26 -2.73 -13.21
CA ASN A 52 4.09 -3.57 -13.46
C ASN A 52 3.24 -3.60 -12.18
N ILE A 53 2.16 -2.81 -12.21
CA ILE A 53 1.20 -2.65 -11.10
C ILE A 53 -0.19 -2.91 -11.66
N ASN A 54 -0.92 -3.84 -11.07
CA ASN A 54 -2.30 -4.22 -11.35
C ASN A 54 -2.53 -4.53 -12.85
N LYS A 55 -1.50 -5.04 -13.54
CA LYS A 55 -1.51 -5.35 -14.97
C LYS A 55 -1.31 -6.84 -15.20
N MET A 56 -1.88 -7.33 -16.30
CA MET A 56 -1.60 -8.67 -16.78
C MET A 56 -0.16 -8.73 -17.29
N HIS A 57 0.58 -9.77 -16.91
CA HIS A 57 1.95 -10.01 -17.37
C HIS A 57 2.05 -11.37 -18.03
N TYR A 58 2.97 -11.50 -18.99
CA TYR A 58 3.21 -12.76 -19.70
C TYR A 58 4.23 -13.61 -18.96
N ILE A 59 3.95 -14.92 -18.88
CA ILE A 59 4.85 -15.88 -18.24
C ILE A 59 6.18 -15.90 -19.01
N GLY A 60 7.28 -15.71 -18.28
CA GLY A 60 8.65 -15.80 -18.80
C GLY A 60 9.31 -14.46 -19.12
N ASP A 61 8.56 -13.37 -19.12
CA ASP A 61 9.12 -12.02 -19.23
C ASP A 61 9.52 -11.50 -17.83
N TRP A 62 10.57 -10.68 -17.78
CA TRP A 62 11.01 -10.02 -16.55
C TRP A 62 10.43 -8.61 -16.49
N TYR A 63 9.77 -8.29 -15.37
CA TYR A 63 9.14 -6.99 -15.12
C TYR A 63 9.66 -6.37 -13.83
N TYR A 64 9.60 -5.04 -13.73
CA TYR A 64 9.77 -4.36 -12.45
C TYR A 64 8.46 -4.43 -11.68
N PHE A 65 8.31 -5.32 -10.71
CA PHE A 65 7.14 -5.32 -9.81
C PHE A 65 7.33 -4.36 -8.65
N SER A 66 8.59 -4.11 -8.25
CA SER A 66 8.91 -3.15 -7.19
C SER A 66 10.31 -2.59 -7.35
N ILE A 67 10.44 -1.28 -7.13
CA ILE A 67 11.73 -0.58 -7.12
C ILE A 67 12.05 0.07 -5.76
N VAL A 68 11.23 -0.18 -4.73
CA VAL A 68 11.41 0.39 -3.38
C VAL A 68 12.80 0.07 -2.82
N LEU A 69 13.18 -1.21 -2.83
CA LEU A 69 14.48 -1.65 -2.31
C LEU A 69 15.65 -1.10 -3.12
N LEU A 70 15.48 -0.97 -4.44
CA LEU A 70 16.48 -0.38 -5.32
C LEU A 70 16.65 1.12 -5.05
N ASN A 71 15.55 1.85 -4.90
CA ASN A 71 15.55 3.27 -4.53
C ASN A 71 16.32 3.50 -3.22
N ARG A 72 16.03 2.71 -2.18
CA ARG A 72 16.73 2.75 -0.89
C ARG A 72 18.22 2.45 -1.02
N LEU A 73 18.58 1.47 -1.85
CA LEU A 73 19.97 1.12 -2.10
C LEU A 73 20.71 2.28 -2.78
N LEU A 74 20.14 2.90 -3.80
CA LEU A 74 20.76 4.02 -4.50
C LEU A 74 20.91 5.26 -3.61
N GLU A 75 19.89 5.57 -2.81
CA GLU A 75 19.95 6.66 -1.82
C GLU A 75 21.09 6.43 -0.83
N GLN A 76 21.20 5.23 -0.25
CA GLN A 76 22.25 4.89 0.69
C GLN A 76 23.64 4.90 0.02
N SER A 77 23.75 4.35 -1.18
CA SER A 77 25.02 4.28 -1.93
C SER A 77 25.54 5.64 -2.37
N THR A 78 24.66 6.63 -2.47
CA THR A 78 25.02 7.98 -2.86
C THR A 78 25.00 8.98 -1.71
N ASP A 79 24.94 8.50 -0.46
CA ASP A 79 24.98 9.34 0.74
C ASP A 79 26.18 10.29 0.72
N ASN A 80 25.94 11.54 1.11
CA ASN A 80 26.97 12.56 1.18
C ASN A 80 28.09 12.19 2.18
N ASP A 81 27.78 11.42 3.22
CA ASP A 81 28.73 10.81 4.14
C ASP A 81 29.20 9.44 3.62
N PRO A 82 30.49 9.29 3.22
CA PRO A 82 31.02 8.03 2.74
C PRO A 82 30.91 6.86 3.73
N GLN A 83 30.84 7.13 5.04
CA GLN A 83 30.76 6.08 6.06
C GLN A 83 29.38 5.41 6.11
N LYS A 84 28.32 6.10 5.65
CA LYS A 84 26.96 5.57 5.59
C LYS A 84 26.68 4.71 4.36
N ARG A 85 27.52 4.84 3.33
CA ARG A 85 27.41 4.04 2.10
C ARG A 85 27.69 2.58 2.42
N PRO A 86 27.04 1.62 1.74
CA PRO A 86 27.35 0.20 1.89
C PRO A 86 28.74 -0.14 1.35
N THR A 87 29.27 -1.29 1.76
CA THR A 87 30.47 -1.90 1.18
C THR A 87 30.10 -2.55 -0.14
N ALA A 88 31.10 -2.99 -0.93
CA ALA A 88 30.82 -3.75 -2.15
C ALA A 88 30.06 -5.05 -1.88
N SER A 89 30.35 -5.72 -0.76
CA SER A 89 29.64 -6.94 -0.36
C SER A 89 28.18 -6.64 -0.03
N GLU A 90 27.94 -5.64 0.83
CA GLU A 90 26.58 -5.23 1.22
C GLU A 90 25.78 -4.70 0.03
N PHE A 91 26.42 -3.96 -0.89
CA PHE A 91 25.76 -3.52 -2.12
C PHE A 91 25.31 -4.72 -2.96
N ASN A 92 26.22 -5.65 -3.24
CA ASN A 92 25.91 -6.82 -4.06
C ASN A 92 24.83 -7.70 -3.41
N GLU A 93 24.85 -7.84 -2.09
CA GLU A 93 23.82 -8.56 -1.34
C GLU A 93 22.45 -7.89 -1.50
N LYS A 94 22.34 -6.58 -1.22
CA LYS A 94 21.08 -5.84 -1.34
C LYS A 94 20.56 -5.78 -2.77
N PHE A 95 21.45 -5.63 -3.75
CA PHE A 95 21.09 -5.59 -5.17
C PHE A 95 20.57 -6.95 -5.64
N ARG A 96 21.22 -8.05 -5.24
CA ARG A 96 20.73 -9.41 -5.53
C ARG A 96 19.41 -9.70 -4.83
N TYR A 97 19.26 -9.27 -3.59
CA TYR A 97 18.02 -9.43 -2.85
C TYR A 97 16.86 -8.74 -3.56
N TRP A 98 17.02 -7.46 -3.95
CA TRP A 98 16.02 -6.75 -4.76
C TRP A 98 15.66 -7.54 -6.03
N HIS A 99 16.67 -8.00 -6.78
CA HIS A 99 16.42 -8.75 -8.02
C HIS A 99 15.66 -10.06 -7.76
N SER A 100 16.01 -10.81 -6.70
CA SER A 100 15.34 -12.08 -6.37
C SER A 100 13.95 -11.90 -5.75
N SER A 101 13.74 -10.85 -4.96
CA SER A 101 12.46 -10.58 -4.29
C SER A 101 11.46 -9.87 -5.19
N ASN A 102 11.91 -9.29 -6.30
CA ASN A 102 11.05 -8.55 -7.23
C ASN A 102 9.83 -9.39 -7.68
N ASP A 103 10.00 -10.67 -7.99
CA ASP A 103 8.87 -11.53 -8.40
C ASP A 103 8.10 -12.15 -7.21
N ASP A 104 8.68 -12.16 -6.01
CA ASP A 104 8.05 -12.72 -4.81
C ASP A 104 7.31 -11.65 -4.00
N TYR A 105 5.96 -11.69 -4.06
CA TYR A 105 5.17 -10.67 -3.37
C TYR A 105 5.28 -10.78 -1.84
N TYR A 106 5.55 -11.97 -1.29
CA TYR A 106 5.69 -12.13 0.16
C TYR A 106 6.94 -11.38 0.67
N GLU A 107 7.99 -11.33 -0.14
CA GLU A 107 9.24 -10.64 0.18
C GLU A 107 9.13 -9.13 0.00
N ARG A 108 8.50 -8.63 -1.07
CA ARG A 108 8.40 -7.18 -1.34
C ARG A 108 7.30 -6.46 -0.57
N ASN A 109 6.16 -7.12 -0.31
CA ASN A 109 4.96 -6.48 0.24
C ASN A 109 5.18 -5.72 1.57
N PRO A 110 6.02 -6.20 2.53
CA PRO A 110 6.35 -5.41 3.71
C PRO A 110 7.04 -4.07 3.42
N TYR A 111 7.96 -4.04 2.45
CA TYR A 111 8.69 -2.83 2.07
C TYR A 111 7.81 -1.86 1.29
N GLU A 112 6.94 -2.38 0.43
CA GLU A 112 5.94 -1.60 -0.32
C GLU A 112 4.90 -0.97 0.61
N TRP A 113 4.47 -1.72 1.62
CA TRP A 113 3.56 -1.20 2.65
C TRP A 113 4.21 -0.08 3.45
N GLU A 114 5.45 -0.26 3.89
CA GLU A 114 6.21 0.78 4.58
C GLU A 114 6.43 2.02 3.68
N ASP A 115 6.72 1.83 2.39
CA ASP A 115 6.88 2.94 1.43
C ASP A 115 5.57 3.70 1.24
N ALA A 116 4.46 2.99 1.04
CA ALA A 116 3.12 3.57 0.95
C ALA A 116 2.78 4.40 2.20
N LEU A 117 3.06 3.88 3.40
CA LEU A 117 2.86 4.62 4.64
C LEU A 117 3.80 5.82 4.77
N THR A 118 5.04 5.74 4.29
CA THR A 118 5.98 6.87 4.30
C THR A 118 5.54 7.96 3.33
N ARG A 119 4.92 7.60 2.20
CA ARG A 119 4.29 8.55 1.26
C ARG A 119 3.09 9.25 1.88
N ILE A 120 2.30 8.55 2.69
CA ILE A 120 1.17 9.12 3.44
C ILE A 120 1.67 9.97 4.62
N PHE A 121 2.73 9.54 5.31
CA PHE A 121 3.27 10.13 6.53
C PHE A 121 4.78 10.45 6.39
N PRO A 122 5.15 11.50 5.63
CA PRO A 122 6.54 11.74 5.23
C PRO A 122 7.50 12.11 6.37
N VAL A 123 6.98 12.59 7.51
CA VAL A 123 7.81 12.96 8.67
C VAL A 123 8.00 11.78 9.62
N SER A 124 6.91 11.08 9.93
CA SER A 124 6.88 9.92 10.82
C SER A 124 5.53 9.24 10.75
N ILE A 125 5.50 7.90 10.75
CA ILE A 125 4.26 7.12 10.83
C ILE A 125 3.66 7.25 12.23
N PRO A 126 2.45 7.83 12.39
CA PRO A 126 1.84 8.03 13.71
C PRO A 126 1.30 6.70 14.29
N LEU A 127 0.99 6.69 15.59
CA LEU A 127 0.28 5.56 16.22
C LEU A 127 -1.14 5.43 15.68
N CYS A 128 -1.85 6.56 15.56
CA CYS A 128 -3.18 6.64 15.00
C CYS A 128 -3.34 7.91 14.14
N CYS A 129 -4.22 7.85 13.15
CA CYS A 129 -4.62 9.00 12.33
C CYS A 129 -6.07 8.84 11.87
N GLN A 130 -6.75 9.95 11.59
CA GLN A 130 -8.11 9.97 11.07
C GLN A 130 -8.26 11.04 9.99
N TRP A 131 -8.94 10.68 8.90
CA TRP A 131 -9.38 11.60 7.85
C TRP A 131 -10.91 11.57 7.74
N ASN A 132 -11.52 12.74 7.55
CA ASN A 132 -12.97 12.89 7.39
C ASN A 132 -13.34 13.55 6.06
N ASP A 133 -12.38 14.24 5.41
CA ASP A 133 -12.61 14.83 4.10
C ASP A 133 -12.53 13.76 3.00
N LEU A 134 -13.49 13.77 2.08
CA LEU A 134 -13.59 12.79 0.99
C LEU A 134 -12.33 12.75 0.12
N LYS A 135 -11.74 13.91 -0.20
CA LYS A 135 -10.56 13.97 -1.07
C LYS A 135 -9.32 13.45 -0.35
N GLU A 136 -9.19 13.75 0.94
CA GLU A 136 -8.10 13.20 1.77
C GLU A 136 -8.21 11.67 1.89
N ILE A 137 -9.40 11.16 2.21
CA ILE A 137 -9.68 9.71 2.25
C ILE A 137 -9.33 9.06 0.91
N TYR A 138 -9.82 9.64 -0.19
CA TYR A 138 -9.53 9.16 -1.53
C TYR A 138 -8.02 9.13 -1.83
N ASN A 139 -7.28 10.20 -1.53
CA ASN A 139 -5.85 10.28 -1.83
C ASN A 139 -5.06 9.22 -1.05
N VAL A 140 -5.41 8.97 0.22
CA VAL A 140 -4.79 7.90 1.03
C VAL A 140 -5.12 6.53 0.45
N LEU A 141 -6.39 6.24 0.20
CA LEU A 141 -6.81 4.94 -0.35
C LEU A 141 -6.25 4.69 -1.75
N LYS A 142 -6.12 5.74 -2.57
CA LYS A 142 -5.49 5.64 -3.89
C LYS A 142 -4.04 5.18 -3.79
N ILE A 143 -3.28 5.68 -2.81
CA ILE A 143 -1.92 5.17 -2.56
C ILE A 143 -1.98 3.68 -2.20
N ILE A 144 -2.90 3.29 -1.30
CA ILE A 144 -3.01 1.91 -0.81
C ILE A 144 -3.50 0.92 -1.88
N PHE A 145 -4.33 1.35 -2.83
CA PHE A 145 -4.91 0.46 -3.84
C PHE A 145 -4.14 0.47 -5.16
N GLU A 146 -3.53 1.59 -5.53
CA GLU A 146 -3.00 1.77 -6.90
C GLU A 146 -1.47 1.90 -6.97
N SER A 147 -0.74 1.99 -5.85
CA SER A 147 0.72 2.20 -5.89
C SER A 147 1.55 0.94 -6.08
N TYR A 148 1.03 -0.23 -5.68
CA TYR A 148 1.74 -1.50 -5.76
C TYR A 148 0.77 -2.64 -6.02
N ASP A 149 1.27 -3.66 -6.72
CA ASP A 149 0.55 -4.91 -6.90
C ASP A 149 0.42 -5.66 -5.58
N ASN A 150 -0.75 -6.25 -5.31
CA ASN A 150 -0.95 -7.11 -4.14
C ASN A 150 -0.64 -6.41 -2.80
N LEU A 151 -0.79 -5.09 -2.71
CA LEU A 151 -0.38 -4.33 -1.54
C LEU A 151 -1.23 -4.66 -0.31
N ASN A 152 -2.55 -4.64 -0.52
CA ASN A 152 -3.54 -4.69 0.53
C ASN A 152 -4.38 -5.98 0.45
N HIS A 153 -5.06 -6.27 1.55
CA HIS A 153 -6.21 -7.15 1.59
C HIS A 153 -7.33 -6.45 2.37
N CYS A 154 -8.53 -6.44 1.79
CA CYS A 154 -9.68 -5.69 2.31
C CYS A 154 -10.81 -6.63 2.72
N PHE A 155 -11.25 -6.54 3.98
CA PHE A 155 -12.38 -7.29 4.51
C PHE A 155 -13.66 -6.46 4.42
N TYR A 156 -14.72 -7.07 3.91
CA TYR A 156 -16.00 -6.42 3.73
C TYR A 156 -16.77 -6.26 5.05
N PRO A 157 -17.73 -5.30 5.11
CA PRO A 157 -18.65 -5.15 6.23
C PRO A 157 -19.62 -6.32 6.48
N LYS A 158 -19.76 -7.27 5.55
CA LYS A 158 -20.78 -8.36 5.61
C LYS A 158 -20.20 -9.76 5.78
N SER A 159 -19.10 -10.05 5.10
CA SER A 159 -18.33 -11.30 5.11
C SER A 159 -17.34 -11.27 3.93
N GLY A 160 -16.30 -12.10 4.00
CA GLY A 160 -15.35 -12.22 2.90
C GLY A 160 -14.31 -11.10 2.88
N GLY A 161 -13.47 -11.12 1.85
CA GLY A 161 -12.48 -10.09 1.58
C GLY A 161 -11.98 -10.19 0.14
N ASN A 162 -11.38 -9.12 -0.36
CA ASN A 162 -10.72 -9.07 -1.65
C ASN A 162 -9.58 -8.06 -1.61
N ASP A 163 -8.69 -8.12 -2.60
CA ASP A 163 -7.67 -7.09 -2.78
C ASP A 163 -8.27 -5.97 -3.64
N PHE A 164 -8.00 -4.71 -3.28
CA PHE A 164 -8.48 -3.56 -4.04
C PHE A 164 -7.31 -2.89 -4.77
N ASN A 165 -7.54 -2.64 -6.06
CA ASN A 165 -6.57 -2.23 -7.06
C ASN A 165 -6.98 -0.93 -7.79
N LYS A 166 -8.22 -0.48 -7.62
CA LYS A 166 -8.75 0.72 -8.28
C LYS A 166 -9.77 1.48 -7.43
N ILE A 167 -9.65 2.80 -7.41
CA ILE A 167 -10.60 3.69 -6.74
C ILE A 167 -10.86 4.98 -7.52
N GLU A 168 -12.12 5.41 -7.52
CA GLU A 168 -12.58 6.66 -8.12
C GLU A 168 -13.49 7.43 -7.15
N ILE A 169 -13.51 8.76 -7.28
CA ILE A 169 -14.55 9.59 -6.67
C ILE A 169 -15.68 9.76 -7.69
N LYS A 170 -16.91 9.46 -7.26
CA LYS A 170 -18.13 9.78 -8.02
C LYS A 170 -19.06 10.58 -7.11
N GLN A 171 -19.18 11.89 -7.38
CA GLN A 171 -19.90 12.83 -6.52
C GLN A 171 -19.34 12.84 -5.09
N ASP A 172 -20.13 12.48 -4.08
CA ASP A 172 -19.75 12.34 -2.67
C ASP A 172 -19.45 10.89 -2.25
N TYR A 173 -19.28 9.98 -3.23
CA TYR A 173 -19.05 8.56 -3.01
C TYR A 173 -17.67 8.11 -3.52
N LEU A 174 -17.19 7.01 -2.93
CA LEU A 174 -16.09 6.22 -3.45
C LEU A 174 -16.64 5.07 -4.29
N PHE A 175 -16.01 4.84 -5.43
CA PHE A 175 -16.28 3.72 -6.32
C PHE A 175 -15.01 2.85 -6.44
N ILE A 176 -15.08 1.63 -5.90
CA ILE A 176 -13.94 0.71 -5.73
C ILE A 176 -14.17 -0.53 -6.60
N GLU A 177 -13.12 -1.05 -7.25
CA GLU A 177 -13.15 -2.22 -8.18
C GLU A 177 -14.19 -2.15 -9.31
N ASN A 178 -14.83 -1.00 -9.46
CA ASN A 178 -15.97 -0.76 -10.32
C ASN A 178 -17.25 -1.55 -9.98
N ASP A 179 -17.39 -2.06 -8.76
CA ASP A 179 -18.58 -2.76 -8.27
C ASP A 179 -19.00 -2.37 -6.84
N ILE A 180 -18.13 -1.71 -6.06
CA ILE A 180 -18.40 -1.25 -4.70
C ILE A 180 -18.64 0.25 -4.71
N PHE A 181 -19.79 0.68 -4.22
CA PHE A 181 -20.16 2.10 -4.14
C PHE A 181 -20.51 2.44 -2.70
N LEU A 182 -19.79 3.39 -2.09
CA LEU A 182 -20.00 3.73 -0.67
C LEU A 182 -19.79 5.21 -0.40
N LYS A 183 -20.51 5.75 0.57
CA LYS A 183 -20.28 7.10 1.08
C LYS A 183 -19.33 6.99 2.28
N PRO A 184 -18.12 7.56 2.22
CA PRO A 184 -17.20 7.46 3.35
C PRO A 184 -17.59 8.44 4.44
N LYS A 185 -17.59 7.99 5.69
CA LYS A 185 -17.72 8.83 6.87
C LYS A 185 -16.36 9.26 7.39
N ALA A 186 -15.45 8.28 7.53
CA ALA A 186 -14.09 8.51 8.00
C ALA A 186 -13.18 7.35 7.60
N LEU A 187 -11.89 7.65 7.45
CA LEU A 187 -10.81 6.68 7.35
C LEU A 187 -9.95 6.77 8.59
N TYR A 188 -9.69 5.64 9.23
CA TYR A 188 -8.84 5.53 10.41
C TYR A 188 -7.59 4.73 10.05
N PHE A 189 -6.43 5.15 10.54
CA PHE A 189 -5.18 4.40 10.47
C PHE A 189 -4.71 4.07 11.88
N GLU A 190 -4.24 2.84 12.07
CA GLU A 190 -3.63 2.36 13.31
C GLU A 190 -2.33 1.65 12.97
N SER A 191 -1.17 2.19 13.39
CA SER A 191 0.12 1.50 13.20
C SER A 191 0.40 0.49 14.29
N ILE A 192 -0.20 0.69 15.47
CA ILE A 192 -0.01 -0.17 16.65
C ILE A 192 1.48 -0.32 17.04
N GLY A 193 2.33 0.61 16.59
CA GLY A 193 3.79 0.55 16.76
C GLY A 193 4.45 -0.67 16.10
N ASP A 194 3.77 -1.34 15.18
CA ASP A 194 4.26 -2.52 14.45
C ASP A 194 3.52 -2.66 13.12
N LEU A 195 4.22 -2.43 12.01
CA LEU A 195 3.61 -2.38 10.68
C LEU A 195 2.97 -3.71 10.25
N ASP A 196 3.41 -4.85 10.80
CA ASP A 196 2.78 -6.14 10.54
C ASP A 196 1.36 -6.25 11.11
N PHE A 197 1.05 -5.43 12.09
CA PHE A 197 -0.27 -5.31 12.72
C PHE A 197 -0.97 -3.99 12.35
N SER A 198 -0.38 -3.18 11.48
CA SER A 198 -1.00 -1.93 11.06
C SER A 198 -2.17 -2.18 10.11
N TYR A 199 -3.18 -1.32 10.20
CA TYR A 199 -4.38 -1.42 9.37
C TYR A 199 -5.05 -0.05 9.18
N PHE A 200 -5.93 0.00 8.20
CA PHE A 200 -6.92 1.06 8.05
C PHE A 200 -8.34 0.54 8.28
N ILE A 201 -9.21 1.39 8.79
CA ILE A 201 -10.66 1.15 8.80
C ILE A 201 -11.35 2.26 8.02
N LEU A 202 -12.04 1.88 6.95
CA LEU A 202 -12.92 2.77 6.19
C LEU A 202 -14.34 2.59 6.71
N GLU A 203 -14.84 3.57 7.45
CA GLU A 203 -16.21 3.60 7.97
C GLU A 203 -17.13 4.27 6.95
N CYS A 204 -18.22 3.58 6.61
CA CYS A 204 -19.27 4.10 5.74
C CYS A 204 -20.20 5.01 6.54
N ASP A 205 -20.66 6.07 5.88
CA ASP A 205 -21.77 6.87 6.36
C ASP A 205 -23.07 6.06 6.29
N GLU A 206 -24.01 6.34 7.19
CA GLU A 206 -25.31 5.66 7.20
C GLU A 206 -26.25 6.34 6.20
N ILE A 207 -26.68 5.59 5.19
CA ILE A 207 -27.55 6.08 4.12
C ILE A 207 -28.73 5.15 3.89
N GLU A 208 -29.85 5.72 3.49
CA GLU A 208 -31.05 4.95 3.16
C GLU A 208 -30.91 4.23 1.80
N PRO A 209 -31.59 3.08 1.62
CA PRO A 209 -31.71 2.43 0.32
C PRO A 209 -32.38 3.34 -0.71
N LEU A 210 -31.96 3.25 -1.97
CA LEU A 210 -32.54 4.07 -3.05
C LEU A 210 -33.91 3.54 -3.50
N PHE A 211 -34.03 2.21 -3.66
CA PHE A 211 -35.22 1.59 -4.27
C PHE A 211 -35.98 0.65 -3.35
N ASN A 212 -35.50 0.42 -2.11
CA ASN A 212 -36.09 -0.52 -1.15
C ASN A 212 -36.30 -1.94 -1.70
N LYS A 213 -35.49 -2.36 -2.67
CA LYS A 213 -35.44 -3.71 -3.25
C LYS A 213 -34.01 -4.22 -3.24
N ARG A 214 -33.85 -5.56 -3.12
CA ARG A 214 -32.53 -6.22 -3.01
C ARG A 214 -31.64 -5.56 -1.94
N VAL A 215 -32.26 -5.20 -0.81
CA VAL A 215 -31.61 -4.61 0.36
C VAL A 215 -31.18 -5.74 1.29
N TYR A 216 -29.91 -5.75 1.64
CA TYR A 216 -29.29 -6.63 2.62
C TYR A 216 -28.86 -5.79 3.83
N GLU A 217 -28.32 -6.42 4.87
CA GLU A 217 -28.02 -5.75 6.15
C GLU A 217 -27.16 -4.49 6.00
N ASN A 218 -26.12 -4.54 5.15
CA ASN A 218 -25.12 -3.48 5.01
C ASN A 218 -25.01 -2.92 3.58
N GLU A 219 -25.72 -3.49 2.61
CA GLU A 219 -25.65 -3.09 1.20
C GLU A 219 -27.01 -3.27 0.52
N GLU A 220 -27.25 -2.51 -0.55
CA GLU A 220 -28.25 -2.86 -1.56
C GLU A 220 -27.57 -3.21 -2.88
N ARG A 221 -28.19 -4.09 -3.66
CA ARG A 221 -27.75 -4.42 -5.03
C ARG A 221 -28.57 -3.63 -6.02
N ILE A 222 -27.90 -2.77 -6.78
CA ILE A 222 -28.51 -1.87 -7.76
C ILE A 222 -27.73 -1.92 -9.07
N TYR A 223 -28.34 -1.40 -10.14
CA TYR A 223 -27.72 -1.33 -11.45
C TYR A 223 -27.26 0.10 -11.74
N MET A 224 -26.10 0.26 -12.35
CA MET A 224 -25.54 1.56 -12.71
C MET A 224 -25.20 1.62 -14.20
N ASP A 225 -25.55 2.72 -14.86
CA ASP A 225 -25.18 2.97 -16.25
C ASP A 225 -23.79 3.64 -16.38
N ASP A 226 -23.27 3.74 -17.60
CA ASP A 226 -21.98 4.38 -17.88
C ASP A 226 -21.92 5.87 -17.52
N LYS A 227 -23.08 6.52 -17.34
CA LYS A 227 -23.20 7.92 -16.92
C LYS A 227 -23.26 8.05 -15.39
N GLY A 228 -23.29 6.95 -14.66
CA GLY A 228 -23.37 6.91 -13.20
C GLY A 228 -24.78 7.04 -12.63
N ASN A 229 -25.84 6.88 -13.43
CA ASN A 229 -27.21 6.87 -12.90
C ASN A 229 -27.57 5.48 -12.37
N PHE A 230 -28.35 5.46 -11.29
CA PHE A 230 -28.83 4.23 -10.68
C PHE A 230 -30.19 3.80 -11.25
N HIS A 231 -30.32 2.49 -11.41
CA HIS A 231 -31.49 1.83 -11.95
C HIS A 231 -31.86 0.64 -11.05
N GLN A 232 -33.16 0.39 -10.92
CA GLN A 232 -33.69 -0.71 -10.11
C GLN A 232 -33.66 -2.05 -10.84
N GLU A 233 -33.89 -2.03 -12.15
CA GLU A 233 -34.05 -3.22 -12.99
C GLU A 233 -32.88 -3.40 -13.93
N GLU A 234 -32.60 -4.66 -14.27
CA GLU A 234 -31.51 -5.03 -15.16
C GLU A 234 -31.80 -4.63 -16.61
N ASN A 235 -30.74 -4.29 -17.34
CA ASN A 235 -30.78 -4.04 -18.77
C ASN A 235 -29.37 -4.31 -19.33
N ASP A 236 -29.25 -4.61 -20.62
CA ASP A 236 -28.04 -5.09 -21.31
C ASP A 236 -26.82 -4.15 -21.15
N ASN A 237 -27.04 -2.87 -20.82
CA ASN A 237 -26.00 -1.84 -20.68
C ASN A 237 -25.78 -1.39 -19.23
N LEU A 238 -26.29 -2.13 -18.25
CA LEU A 238 -26.16 -1.77 -16.84
C LEU A 238 -25.25 -2.75 -16.10
N ARG A 239 -24.44 -2.23 -15.20
CA ARG A 239 -23.61 -3.04 -14.30
C ARG A 239 -24.28 -3.15 -12.94
N GLU A 240 -24.39 -4.37 -12.43
CA GLU A 240 -24.75 -4.57 -11.02
C GLU A 240 -23.61 -4.12 -10.11
N ILE A 241 -23.93 -3.30 -9.11
CA ILE A 241 -23.00 -2.81 -8.09
C ILE A 241 -23.59 -3.08 -6.68
N GLY A 242 -22.71 -3.24 -5.70
CA GLY A 242 -23.05 -3.20 -4.28
C GLY A 242 -22.94 -1.76 -3.75
N ARG A 243 -24.08 -1.14 -3.43
CA ARG A 243 -24.12 0.15 -2.74
C ARG A 243 -24.16 -0.09 -1.24
N PHE A 244 -23.06 0.18 -0.55
CA PHE A 244 -22.96 -0.02 0.89
C PHE A 244 -23.69 1.09 1.64
N LEU A 245 -24.57 0.68 2.54
CA LEU A 245 -25.46 1.54 3.30
C LEU A 245 -24.89 1.92 4.68
N LYS A 246 -23.99 1.09 5.21
CA LYS A 246 -23.31 1.28 6.51
C LYS A 246 -22.18 0.26 6.69
N GLY A 247 -21.43 0.42 7.77
CA GLY A 247 -20.43 -0.56 8.24
C GLY A 247 -19.00 -0.16 7.92
N LYS A 248 -18.07 -1.06 8.22
CA LYS A 248 -16.62 -0.81 8.23
C LYS A 248 -15.87 -1.82 7.38
N PHE A 249 -15.06 -1.32 6.45
CA PHE A 249 -14.07 -2.11 5.74
C PHE A 249 -12.77 -2.09 6.54
N LEU A 250 -12.16 -3.26 6.73
CA LEU A 250 -10.82 -3.37 7.31
C LEU A 250 -9.82 -3.58 6.18
N ILE A 251 -8.79 -2.76 6.12
CA ILE A 251 -7.77 -2.79 5.07
C ILE A 251 -6.44 -3.06 5.74
N THR A 252 -5.77 -4.14 5.36
CA THR A 252 -4.48 -4.55 5.94
C THR A 252 -3.44 -4.68 4.84
N LYS A 253 -2.16 -4.68 5.23
CA LYS A 253 -1.11 -5.23 4.37
C LYS A 253 -1.47 -6.66 3.97
N LYS A 254 -1.31 -7.06 2.71
CA LYS A 254 -1.70 -8.41 2.24
C LYS A 254 -1.02 -9.54 3.03
N THR A 255 0.25 -9.36 3.37
CA THR A 255 1.05 -10.28 4.20
C THR A 255 0.91 -10.02 5.71
N SER A 256 -0.11 -9.28 6.15
CA SER A 256 -0.32 -9.01 7.57
C SER A 256 -0.71 -10.27 8.33
N ILE A 257 -0.19 -10.39 9.56
CA ILE A 257 -0.60 -11.42 10.52
C ILE A 257 -2.10 -11.36 10.83
N ILE A 258 -2.73 -10.16 10.70
CA ILE A 258 -4.17 -10.00 10.91
C ILE A 258 -4.97 -10.92 9.97
N ASN A 259 -4.48 -11.14 8.75
CA ASN A 259 -5.15 -11.94 7.73
C ASN A 259 -5.10 -13.44 8.05
N GLU A 260 -4.17 -13.85 8.90
CA GLU A 260 -3.96 -15.24 9.31
C GLU A 260 -4.70 -15.62 10.60
N LEU A 261 -5.32 -14.64 11.28
CA LEU A 261 -6.03 -14.88 12.53
C LEU A 261 -7.23 -15.82 12.31
N LYS A 262 -7.39 -16.78 13.22
CA LYS A 262 -8.41 -17.85 13.09
C LYS A 262 -9.44 -17.83 14.21
N GLY A 263 -10.52 -18.57 14.00
CA GLY A 263 -11.59 -18.74 14.98
C GLY A 263 -12.26 -17.40 15.31
N LYS A 264 -12.41 -17.08 16.60
CA LYS A 264 -13.09 -15.84 17.03
C LYS A 264 -12.38 -14.54 16.63
N LEU A 265 -11.14 -14.62 16.12
CA LEU A 265 -10.34 -13.47 15.68
C LEU A 265 -10.30 -13.33 14.15
N ASN A 266 -10.99 -14.22 13.43
CA ASN A 266 -11.00 -14.23 11.98
C ASN A 266 -11.68 -12.96 11.44
N ALA A 267 -10.93 -12.15 10.68
CA ALA A 267 -11.44 -10.93 10.09
C ALA A 267 -12.51 -11.17 9.02
N TYR A 268 -12.51 -12.34 8.37
CA TYR A 268 -13.57 -12.76 7.44
C TYR A 268 -14.93 -12.94 8.11
N ASP A 269 -14.96 -13.14 9.43
CA ASP A 269 -16.17 -13.22 10.25
C ASP A 269 -16.64 -11.83 10.76
N VAL A 270 -16.12 -10.76 10.15
CA VAL A 270 -16.59 -9.38 10.30
C VAL A 270 -16.45 -8.83 11.71
N ILE A 271 -15.40 -9.25 12.42
CA ILE A 271 -15.15 -8.85 13.81
C ILE A 271 -15.07 -7.33 13.99
N GLN A 272 -14.54 -6.60 13.01
CA GLN A 272 -14.40 -5.15 13.02
C GLN A 272 -15.74 -4.40 13.06
N ASN A 273 -16.82 -5.04 12.61
CA ASN A 273 -18.19 -4.47 12.67
C ASN A 273 -18.93 -4.85 13.95
N LYS A 274 -18.43 -5.81 14.72
CA LYS A 274 -19.05 -6.29 15.97
C LYS A 274 -18.60 -5.49 17.20
N MET A 275 -17.72 -4.51 17.03
CA MET A 275 -17.15 -3.71 18.10
C MET A 275 -16.82 -2.28 17.64
N SER A 276 -16.58 -1.40 18.61
CA SER A 276 -16.08 -0.06 18.38
C SER A 276 -14.63 -0.07 17.88
N LEU A 277 -14.18 1.04 17.31
CA LEU A 277 -12.81 1.20 16.84
C LEU A 277 -11.79 0.99 17.98
N ALA A 278 -12.09 1.55 19.15
CA ALA A 278 -11.24 1.41 20.34
C ALA A 278 -11.14 -0.04 20.83
N GLU A 279 -12.25 -0.77 20.87
CA GLU A 279 -12.26 -2.19 21.25
C GLU A 279 -11.47 -3.04 20.25
N TYR A 280 -11.59 -2.76 18.94
CA TYR A 280 -10.81 -3.45 17.91
C TYR A 280 -9.31 -3.15 18.04
N GLN A 281 -8.93 -1.89 18.26
CA GLN A 281 -7.55 -1.50 18.52
C GLN A 281 -6.96 -2.20 19.75
N GLU A 282 -7.72 -2.28 20.84
CA GLU A 282 -7.30 -3.00 22.05
C GLU A 282 -7.14 -4.50 21.79
N LEU A 283 -8.05 -5.10 21.03
CA LEU A 283 -7.99 -6.50 20.64
C LEU A 283 -6.71 -6.81 19.86
N ILE A 284 -6.40 -6.05 18.81
CA ILE A 284 -5.21 -6.29 17.98
C ILE A 284 -3.93 -6.04 18.79
N ASN A 285 -3.92 -5.05 19.70
CA ASN A 285 -2.82 -4.89 20.63
C ASN A 285 -2.58 -6.14 21.49
N LYS A 286 -3.64 -6.71 22.09
CA LYS A 286 -3.53 -7.95 22.88
C LYS A 286 -3.00 -9.11 22.05
N VAL A 287 -3.47 -9.25 20.81
CA VAL A 287 -3.00 -10.29 19.87
C VAL A 287 -1.50 -10.12 19.58
N LYS A 288 -1.06 -8.91 19.24
CA LYS A 288 0.36 -8.59 19.03
C LYS A 288 1.22 -8.99 20.22
N TYR A 289 0.83 -8.61 21.45
CA TYR A 289 1.59 -8.97 22.64
C TYR A 289 1.68 -10.49 22.86
N LYS A 290 0.58 -11.22 22.64
CA LYS A 290 0.55 -12.67 22.77
C LYS A 290 1.51 -13.35 21.78
N ILE A 291 1.44 -12.97 20.50
CA ILE A 291 2.29 -13.54 19.44
C ILE A 291 3.77 -13.22 19.70
N LYS A 292 4.10 -11.99 20.12
CA LYS A 292 5.49 -11.63 20.45
C LYS A 292 6.04 -12.44 21.62
N LYS A 293 5.22 -12.69 22.65
CA LYS A 293 5.62 -13.51 23.80
C LYS A 293 5.91 -14.97 23.39
N GLU A 294 5.09 -15.54 22.51
CA GLU A 294 5.26 -16.91 22.01
C GLU A 294 6.54 -17.07 21.15
N LYS A 295 6.97 -16.03 20.42
CA LYS A 295 8.23 -16.05 19.65
C LYS A 295 9.50 -15.93 20.50
N THR A 296 9.37 -15.44 21.74
CA THR A 296 10.52 -15.22 22.66
C THR A 296 10.70 -16.33 23.69
N ALA A 297 9.79 -17.30 23.74
CA ALA A 297 9.83 -18.47 24.63
C ALA A 297 10.38 -19.69 23.90
#